data_AF-A0A1Q6ZY60-F1
#
_entry.id   AF-A0A1Q6ZY60-F1
#
_cell.length_a   1.000
_cell.length_b   1.000
_cell.length_c   1.000
_cell.angle_alpha   90.00
_cell.angle_beta   90.00
_cell.angle_gamma   90.00
#
_symmetry.space_group_name_H-M   'P 1'
#
loop_
_entity.id
_entity.type
_entity.pdbx_description
1 polymer ?
#
loop_
_entity_poly.entity_id
_entity_poly.type
_entity_poly.pdbx_seq_one_letter_code
_entity_poly.pdbx_strand_id
1 'polypeptide(L)'
;MYRFKGFDSEQCGDNMSALEAVVNAWMESDHPRIRHVCQSMRGEHILLSFVYEEARELEQRVSAQAQTTSAMPRFFDDDYPEEQPTNPRLPASQPPMPMH
;
A
#
# COMPACT_ATOMS: atom_id res chain seq x y z
N MET A 1 -3.77 -1.73 -12.40
CA MET A 1 -3.19 -2.63 -13.42
C MET A 1 -1.69 -2.70 -13.17
N TYR A 2 -1.02 -3.85 -13.37
CA TYR A 2 0.44 -3.93 -13.17
C TYR A 2 1.17 -3.18 -14.29
N ARG A 3 2.22 -2.47 -13.92
CA ARG A 3 3.08 -1.69 -14.81
C ARG A 3 4.54 -2.07 -14.65
N PHE A 4 5.33 -1.73 -15.65
CA PHE A 4 6.77 -2.00 -15.71
C PHE A 4 7.54 -0.70 -15.92
N LYS A 5 8.69 -0.54 -15.22
CA LYS A 5 9.65 0.54 -15.46
C LYS A 5 11.07 0.03 -15.29
N GLY A 6 11.95 0.40 -16.22
CA GLY A 6 13.37 0.04 -16.20
C GLY A 6 14.26 1.28 -16.06
N PHE A 7 15.39 1.13 -15.38
CA PHE A 7 16.44 2.14 -15.24
C PHE A 7 17.79 1.51 -15.56
N ASP A 8 18.58 2.19 -16.38
CA ASP A 8 19.85 1.69 -16.93
C ASP A 8 20.99 2.61 -16.48
N SER A 9 22.06 2.06 -15.92
CA SER A 9 23.21 2.83 -15.49
C SER A 9 23.91 3.54 -16.66
N GLU A 10 23.83 3.02 -17.89
CA GLU A 10 24.41 3.64 -19.08
C GLU A 10 23.81 5.04 -19.32
N GLN A 11 22.50 5.18 -19.10
CA GLN A 11 21.79 6.46 -19.22
C GLN A 11 22.17 7.45 -18.11
N CYS A 12 22.80 6.95 -17.05
CA CYS A 12 23.25 7.73 -15.90
C CYS A 12 24.77 7.97 -15.94
N GLY A 13 25.42 7.74 -17.09
CA GLY A 13 26.86 7.91 -17.26
C GLY A 13 27.69 6.95 -16.40
N ASP A 14 27.17 5.75 -16.16
CA ASP A 14 27.75 4.71 -15.29
C ASP A 14 28.02 5.16 -13.86
N ASN A 15 27.37 6.24 -13.45
CA ASN A 15 27.44 6.73 -12.09
C ASN A 15 26.28 6.14 -11.29
N MET A 16 26.62 5.27 -10.33
CA MET A 16 25.65 4.63 -9.45
C MET A 16 24.82 5.64 -8.65
N SER A 17 25.42 6.75 -8.21
CA SER A 17 24.69 7.80 -7.48
C SER A 17 23.70 8.54 -8.37
N ALA A 18 24.00 8.70 -9.66
CA ALA A 18 23.07 9.29 -10.62
C ALA A 18 21.89 8.35 -10.90
N LEU A 19 22.16 7.05 -11.05
CA LEU A 19 21.11 6.03 -11.19
C LEU A 19 20.17 6.02 -9.97
N GLU A 20 20.75 6.02 -8.76
CA GLU A 20 20.00 6.08 -7.52
C GLU A 20 19.14 7.36 -7.44
N ALA A 21 19.70 8.51 -7.76
CA ALA A 21 18.97 9.78 -7.74
C ALA A 21 17.75 9.77 -8.68
N VAL A 22 17.89 9.20 -9.89
CA VAL A 22 16.79 9.10 -10.86
C VAL A 22 15.71 8.13 -10.37
N VAL A 23 16.11 7.00 -9.79
CA VAL A 23 15.16 6.04 -9.19
C VAL A 23 14.42 6.67 -8.02
N ASN A 24 15.13 7.37 -7.13
CA ASN A 24 14.52 8.03 -5.96
C ASN A 24 13.56 9.14 -6.39
N ALA A 25 13.94 9.99 -7.34
CA ALA A 25 13.07 11.03 -7.88
C ALA A 25 11.78 10.46 -8.48
N TRP A 26 11.86 9.30 -9.14
CA TRP A 26 10.68 8.59 -9.61
C TRP A 26 9.82 8.05 -8.46
N MET A 27 10.42 7.41 -7.46
CA MET A 27 9.71 6.87 -6.30
C MET A 27 8.98 7.97 -5.51
N GLU A 28 9.58 9.16 -5.41
CA GLU A 28 9.01 10.32 -4.74
C GLU A 28 7.89 11.00 -5.53
N SER A 29 7.99 11.04 -6.86
CA SER A 29 6.98 11.70 -7.70
C SER A 29 5.74 10.84 -7.94
N ASP A 30 5.94 9.56 -8.24
CA ASP A 30 4.85 8.67 -8.66
C ASP A 30 4.28 7.85 -7.49
N HIS A 31 4.99 7.79 -6.37
CA HIS A 31 4.69 6.92 -5.22
C HIS A 31 4.25 5.50 -5.64
N PRO A 32 5.00 4.82 -6.52
CA PRO A 32 4.58 3.55 -7.08
C PRO A 32 4.55 2.47 -5.99
N ARG A 33 3.49 1.65 -5.98
CA ARG A 33 3.45 0.49 -5.10
C ARG A 33 4.24 -0.65 -5.74
N ILE A 34 5.49 -0.80 -5.33
CA ILE A 34 6.39 -1.81 -5.88
C ILE A 34 5.92 -3.23 -5.52
N ARG A 35 5.94 -4.13 -6.51
CA ARG A 35 5.52 -5.53 -6.38
C ARG A 35 6.66 -6.49 -6.63
N HIS A 36 7.53 -6.15 -7.57
CA HIS A 36 8.75 -6.90 -7.84
C HIS A 36 9.86 -5.95 -8.27
N VAL A 37 11.09 -6.26 -7.86
CA VAL A 37 12.31 -5.59 -8.32
C VAL A 37 13.27 -6.66 -8.80
N CYS A 38 13.87 -6.44 -9.96
CA CYS A 38 14.93 -7.28 -10.49
C CYS A 38 16.10 -6.39 -10.86
N GLN A 39 17.31 -6.84 -10.54
CA GLN A 39 18.56 -6.27 -11.02
C GLN A 39 19.21 -7.27 -11.97
N SER A 40 19.64 -6.81 -13.13
CA SER A 40 20.44 -7.59 -14.05
C SER A 40 21.65 -6.77 -14.53
N MET A 41 22.64 -7.47 -15.08
CA MET A 41 23.83 -6.87 -15.67
C MET A 41 23.75 -6.99 -17.20
N ARG A 42 24.07 -5.91 -17.92
CA ARG A 42 24.29 -5.89 -19.36
C ARG A 42 25.70 -5.40 -19.63
N GLY A 43 26.66 -6.32 -19.67
CA GLY A 43 28.09 -5.96 -19.67
C GLY A 43 28.46 -5.32 -18.33
N GLU A 44 29.06 -4.13 -18.38
CA GLU A 44 29.43 -3.33 -17.20
C GLU A 44 28.26 -2.49 -16.64
N HIS A 45 27.11 -2.48 -17.34
CA HIS A 45 25.97 -1.65 -16.97
C HIS A 45 24.96 -2.42 -16.12
N ILE A 46 24.37 -1.73 -15.14
CA ILE A 46 23.32 -2.26 -14.27
C ILE A 46 21.96 -1.86 -14.85
N LEU A 47 21.06 -2.84 -15.00
CA LEU A 47 19.66 -2.62 -15.30
C LEU A 47 18.80 -2.95 -14.09
N LEU A 48 18.06 -1.95 -13.59
CA LEU A 48 17.04 -2.11 -12.56
C LEU A 48 15.67 -2.17 -13.23
N SER A 49 14.88 -3.17 -12.88
CA SER A 49 13.55 -3.42 -13.44
C SER A 49 12.51 -3.53 -12.33
N PHE A 50 11.47 -2.70 -12.41
CA PHE A 50 10.41 -2.60 -11.41
C PHE A 50 9.08 -3.02 -12.02
N VAL A 51 8.38 -3.92 -11.35
CA VAL A 51 6.94 -4.17 -11.57
C VAL A 51 6.18 -3.50 -10.42
N TYR A 52 5.22 -2.65 -10.75
CA TYR A 52 4.51 -1.82 -9.76
C TYR A 52 3.03 -1.63 -10.10
N GLU A 53 2.25 -1.22 -9.10
CA GLU A 53 0.89 -0.72 -9.26
C GLU A 53 0.89 0.81 -9.08
N GLU A 54 0.07 1.54 -9.84
CA GLU A 54 -0.15 2.96 -9.58
C GLU A 54 -0.94 3.14 -8.27
N ALA A 55 -0.45 4.00 -7.38
CA ALA A 55 -1.14 4.32 -6.14
C ALA A 55 -2.52 4.97 -6.38
N ARG A 56 -2.66 5.73 -7.47
CA ARG A 56 -3.92 6.43 -7.84
C ARG A 56 -5.10 5.49 -8.04
N GLU A 57 -4.87 4.26 -8.52
CA GLU A 57 -5.96 3.29 -8.68
C GLU A 57 -6.48 2.76 -7.34
N LEU A 58 -5.63 2.70 -6.31
CA LEU A 58 -6.03 2.22 -4.98
C LEU A 58 -6.84 3.28 -4.24
N GLU A 59 -6.39 4.54 -4.26
CA GLU A 59 -7.11 5.66 -3.65
C GLU A 59 -8.50 5.88 -4.27
N GLN A 60 -8.64 5.75 -5.59
CA GLN A 60 -9.95 5.84 -6.25
C GLN A 60 -10.92 4.73 -5.82
N ARG A 61 -10.44 3.49 -5.61
CA ARG A 61 -11.28 2.40 -5.12
C ARG A 61 -11.72 2.63 -3.68
N VAL A 62 -10.81 3.09 -2.83
CA VAL A 62 -11.13 3.46 -1.43
C VAL A 62 -12.12 4.61 -1.38
N SER A 63 -11.93 5.65 -2.21
CA SER A 63 -12.83 6.80 -2.29
C SER A 63 -14.22 6.42 -2.81
N ALA A 64 -14.30 5.58 -3.85
CA ALA A 64 -15.57 5.08 -4.38
C ALA A 64 -16.32 4.20 -3.36
N GLN A 65 -15.60 3.40 -2.57
CA GLN A 65 -16.18 2.59 -1.50
C GLN A 65 -16.60 3.43 -0.27
N ALA A 66 -15.91 4.54 0.01
CA ALA A 66 -16.32 5.50 1.04
C ALA A 66 -17.53 6.35 0.59
N GLN A 67 -17.69 6.62 -0.71
CA GLN A 67 -18.85 7.33 -1.22
C GLN A 67 -20.13 6.47 -1.22
N THR A 68 -20.04 5.15 -1.34
CA THR A 68 -21.21 4.27 -1.24
C THR A 68 -21.71 4.08 0.21
N THR A 69 -20.87 4.30 1.22
CA THR A 69 -21.30 4.34 2.63
C THR A 69 -21.71 5.73 3.11
N SER A 70 -21.34 6.80 2.40
CA SER A 70 -21.67 8.19 2.73
C SER A 70 -22.98 8.71 2.08
N ALA A 71 -23.69 7.86 1.33
CA ALA A 71 -24.94 8.22 0.65
C ALA A 71 -26.22 7.81 1.39
N MET A 72 -26.21 7.78 2.72
CA MET A 72 -27.44 7.66 3.50
C MET A 72 -27.59 8.90 4.40
N PRO A 73 -28.45 9.87 4.03
CA PRO A 73 -28.70 11.04 4.88
C PRO A 73 -29.62 10.60 6.01
N ARG A 74 -29.02 10.16 7.13
CA ARG A 74 -29.76 10.06 8.40
C ARG A 74 -29.81 11.44 9.01
N PHE A 75 -30.82 12.22 8.60
CA PHE A 75 -31.43 13.19 9.50
C PHE A 75 -31.84 12.43 10.76
N PHE A 76 -31.14 12.63 11.88
CA PHE A 76 -31.71 12.58 13.23
C PHE A 76 -30.68 13.21 14.17
N ASP A 77 -31.00 14.42 14.56
CA ASP A 77 -30.32 15.23 15.58
C ASP A 77 -30.87 14.84 16.96
N ASP A 78 -29.99 14.92 17.96
CA ASP A 78 -30.19 15.05 19.41
C ASP A 78 -30.91 13.92 20.21
N ASP A 79 -30.15 13.17 21.02
CA ASP A 79 -30.22 13.17 22.51
C ASP A 79 -29.20 12.13 23.09
N TYR A 80 -28.23 12.62 23.88
CA TYR A 80 -27.41 12.04 25.00
C TYR A 80 -27.34 10.51 25.31
N PRO A 81 -26.39 10.01 26.14
CA PRO A 81 -24.94 10.29 26.36
C PRO A 81 -24.03 9.02 26.31
N GLU A 82 -22.72 9.24 26.47
CA GLU A 82 -21.64 8.32 26.90
C GLU A 82 -21.98 6.83 27.10
N GLU A 83 -21.45 5.96 26.23
CA GLU A 83 -21.02 4.62 26.66
C GLU A 83 -19.67 4.26 26.04
N GLN A 84 -18.69 4.15 26.94
CA GLN A 84 -17.35 3.60 26.80
C GLN A 84 -17.35 2.33 25.90
N PRO A 85 -16.40 2.15 24.96
CA PRO A 85 -16.36 0.92 24.18
C PRO A 85 -15.92 -0.24 25.08
N THR A 86 -16.90 -1.03 25.51
CA THR A 86 -16.69 -2.29 26.22
C THR A 86 -15.97 -3.25 25.28
N ASN A 87 -14.74 -3.59 25.69
CA ASN A 87 -13.92 -4.72 25.27
C ASN A 87 -14.67 -5.80 24.46
N PRO A 88 -14.19 -6.23 23.28
CA PRO A 88 -14.75 -7.38 22.59
C PRO A 88 -14.53 -8.62 23.48
N ARG A 89 -15.61 -9.06 24.12
CA ARG A 89 -15.67 -10.28 24.91
C ARG A 89 -15.45 -11.45 23.95
N LEU A 90 -14.20 -11.95 23.91
CA LEU A 90 -13.88 -13.25 23.32
C LEU A 90 -14.86 -14.28 23.92
N PRO A 91 -15.47 -15.18 23.12
CA PRO A 91 -16.25 -16.27 23.69
C PRO A 91 -15.30 -17.10 24.56
N ALA A 92 -15.63 -17.21 25.84
CA ALA A 92 -14.90 -18.03 26.79
C ALA A 92 -14.91 -19.48 26.30
N SER A 93 -13.77 -19.98 25.82
CA SER A 93 -13.53 -21.42 25.72
C SER A 93 -13.62 -22.00 27.13
N GLN A 94 -14.67 -22.76 27.40
CA GLN A 94 -14.89 -23.43 28.68
C GLN A 94 -13.67 -24.30 29.06
N PRO A 95 -13.20 -24.27 30.32
CA PRO A 95 -12.15 -25.17 30.77
C PRO A 95 -12.68 -26.62 30.90
N PRO A 96 -11.88 -27.65 30.57
CA PRO A 96 -12.29 -29.04 30.72
C PRO A 96 -12.39 -29.41 32.21
N MET A 97 -13.52 -29.99 32.60
CA MET A 97 -13.74 -30.55 33.94
C MET A 97 -12.90 -31.82 34.12
N PRO A 98 -12.34 -32.06 35.32
CA PRO A 98 -11.62 -33.29 35.63
C PRO A 98 -12.60 -34.46 35.85
N MET A 99 -12.28 -35.63 35.33
CA MET A 99 -12.92 -36.90 35.71
C MET A 99 -11.87 -37.80 36.38
N HIS A 100 -12.37 -38.49 37.42
CA HIS A 100 -11.70 -39.36 38.40
C HIS A 100 -10.77 -40.43 37.81
#